data_AF-A0A0L0EWX6-F1
#
_entry.id   AF-A0A0L0EWX6-F1
#
_cell.length_a   1.000
_cell.length_b   1.000
_cell.length_c   1.000
_cell.angle_alpha   90.00
_cell.angle_beta   90.00
_cell.angle_gamma   90.00
#
_symmetry.space_group_name_H-M   'P 1'
#
loop_
_entity.id
_entity.type
_entity.pdbx_description
1 polymer ?
#
loop_
_entity_poly.entity_id
_entity_poly.type
_entity_poly.pdbx_seq_one_letter_code
_entity_poly.pdbx_strand_id
1 'polypeptide(L)'
;MKCHLSEVVLNRYGICDSSWDTYSGYANIEHISIPLVAIHDNHDTYVKKIESEVLVDAWPEASLIETNNLGHRGIIRSAESLAVFYHKLYA
;
A
#
# COMPACT_ATOMS: atom_id res chain seq x y z
N MET A 1 2.81 18.68 1.30
CA MET A 1 2.16 17.41 0.91
C MET A 1 1.88 16.51 2.12
N LYS A 2 2.84 16.30 3.04
CA LYS A 2 2.63 15.58 4.33
C LYS A 2 1.42 16.08 5.13
N CYS A 3 1.22 17.40 5.25
CA CYS A 3 0.13 17.98 6.06
C CYS A 3 -1.29 17.66 5.56
N HIS A 4 -1.48 17.39 4.26
CA HIS A 4 -2.82 17.18 3.71
C HIS A 4 -3.27 15.72 3.82
N LEU A 5 -2.34 14.78 3.68
CA LEU A 5 -2.59 13.35 3.88
C LEU A 5 -2.90 13.04 5.35
N SER A 6 -2.14 13.64 6.29
CA SER A 6 -2.41 13.51 7.71
C SER A 6 -3.80 14.06 8.06
N GLU A 7 -4.15 15.26 7.59
CA GLU A 7 -5.42 15.90 7.95
C GLU A 7 -6.67 15.14 7.45
N VAL A 8 -6.60 14.54 6.25
CA VAL A 8 -7.70 13.72 5.71
C VAL A 8 -7.87 12.42 6.47
N VAL A 9 -6.79 11.74 6.85
CA VAL A 9 -6.86 10.47 7.59
C VAL A 9 -7.26 10.70 9.05
N LEU A 10 -6.66 11.70 9.71
CA LEU A 10 -6.95 12.03 11.11
C LEU A 10 -8.41 12.48 11.30
N ASN A 11 -8.92 13.38 10.44
CA ASN A 11 -10.31 13.86 10.55
C ASN A 11 -11.36 12.83 10.13
N ARG A 12 -11.09 11.99 9.12
CA ARG A 12 -12.07 11.01 8.63
C ARG A 12 -12.27 9.84 9.60
N TYR A 13 -11.23 9.46 10.33
CA TYR A 13 -11.25 8.29 11.23
C TYR A 13 -11.22 8.67 12.72
N GLY A 14 -11.15 9.96 13.05
CA GLY A 14 -11.07 10.42 14.45
C GLY A 14 -9.78 10.02 15.15
N ILE A 15 -8.72 9.80 14.36
CA ILE A 15 -7.41 9.37 14.86
C ILE A 15 -6.69 10.64 15.33
N CYS A 16 -6.40 10.75 16.62
CA CYS A 16 -5.46 11.76 17.13
C CYS A 16 -4.01 11.26 16.93
N ASP A 17 -3.03 12.17 16.88
CA ASP A 17 -1.60 11.82 16.66
C ASP A 17 -1.11 10.68 17.56
N SER A 18 -1.57 10.60 18.81
CA SER A 18 -1.21 9.54 19.76
C SER A 18 -1.80 8.16 19.44
N SER A 19 -2.77 8.08 18.54
CA SER A 19 -3.43 6.85 18.10
C SER A 19 -3.05 6.43 16.69
N TRP A 20 -2.22 7.21 15.98
CA TRP A 20 -1.71 6.84 14.67
C TRP A 20 -1.07 5.46 14.69
N ASP A 21 -0.25 5.17 15.70
CA ASP A 21 0.38 3.85 15.86
C ASP A 21 -0.64 2.74 16.19
N THR A 22 -1.84 3.07 16.67
CA THR A 22 -2.89 2.06 16.90
C THR A 22 -3.61 1.65 15.62
N TYR A 23 -3.71 2.57 14.65
CA TYR A 23 -4.52 2.38 13.44
C TYR A 23 -3.69 2.31 12.16
N SER A 24 -2.43 2.72 12.21
CA SER A 24 -1.52 2.58 11.09
C SER A 24 -1.16 1.10 10.95
N GLY A 25 -1.23 0.58 9.73
CA GLY A 25 -0.75 -0.78 9.42
C GLY A 25 0.77 -0.94 9.58
N TYR A 26 1.46 0.08 10.12
CA TYR A 26 2.90 0.16 10.28
C TYR A 26 3.37 -0.19 11.70
N ALA A 27 2.47 -0.30 12.67
CA ALA A 27 2.87 -0.68 14.03
C ALA A 27 3.33 -2.14 14.08
N ASN A 28 4.53 -2.36 14.62
CA ASN A 28 5.19 -3.67 14.71
C ASN A 28 5.41 -4.33 13.34
N ILE A 29 5.47 -3.55 12.25
CA ILE A 29 5.65 -4.04 10.89
C ILE A 29 6.95 -4.84 10.73
N GLU A 30 7.98 -4.49 11.51
CA GLU A 30 9.27 -5.17 11.61
C GLU A 30 9.17 -6.58 12.20
N HIS A 31 8.08 -6.90 12.90
CA HIS A 31 7.83 -8.21 13.50
C HIS A 31 6.96 -9.11 12.62
N ILE A 32 6.51 -8.63 11.46
CA ILE A 32 5.67 -9.40 10.57
C ILE A 32 6.53 -10.33 9.70
N SER A 33 6.20 -11.62 9.72
CA SER A 33 6.89 -12.66 8.92
C SER A 33 6.08 -13.11 7.70
N ILE A 34 4.96 -12.46 7.42
CA ILE A 34 4.08 -12.81 6.29
C ILE A 34 4.58 -12.04 5.07
N PRO A 35 4.97 -12.70 3.96
CA PRO A 35 5.37 -12.00 2.75
C PRO A 35 4.26 -11.09 2.21
N LEU A 36 4.66 -9.91 1.71
CA LEU A 36 3.72 -8.93 1.16
C LEU A 36 4.04 -8.60 -0.31
N VAL A 37 3.00 -8.46 -1.10
CA VAL A 37 3.08 -7.92 -2.46
C VAL A 37 2.20 -6.68 -2.52
N ALA A 38 2.82 -5.52 -2.67
CA ALA A 38 2.13 -4.27 -2.98
C ALA A 38 2.03 -4.13 -4.50
N ILE A 39 0.85 -3.74 -4.99
CA ILE A 39 0.65 -3.43 -6.42
C ILE A 39 0.21 -1.97 -6.54
N HIS A 40 0.88 -1.21 -7.40
CA HIS A 40 0.58 0.20 -7.65
C HIS A 40 0.44 0.45 -9.15
N ASP A 41 -0.59 1.20 -9.55
CA ASP A 41 -0.70 1.66 -10.94
C ASP A 41 -0.10 3.05 -11.09
N ASN A 42 0.79 3.24 -12.05
CA ASN A 42 1.46 4.53 -12.25
C ASN A 42 0.50 5.68 -12.63
N HIS A 43 -0.74 5.37 -13.01
CA HIS A 43 -1.80 6.33 -13.30
C HIS A 43 -2.88 6.37 -12.21
N ASP A 44 -2.60 5.85 -11.02
CA ASP A 44 -3.45 6.00 -9.85
C ASP A 44 -3.55 7.48 -9.45
N THR A 45 -4.77 8.02 -9.50
CA THR A 45 -5.10 9.39 -9.12
C THR A 45 -5.66 9.51 -7.70
N TYR A 46 -5.97 8.38 -7.05
CA TYR A 46 -6.51 8.29 -5.70
C TYR A 46 -5.42 8.16 -4.63
N VAL A 47 -4.45 7.26 -4.85
CA VAL A 47 -3.34 7.01 -3.92
C VAL A 47 -2.03 7.25 -4.63
N LYS A 48 -1.07 7.90 -3.97
CA LYS A 48 0.24 8.19 -4.54
C LYS A 48 1.20 7.02 -4.36
N LYS A 49 2.06 6.78 -5.36
CA LYS A 49 3.08 5.72 -5.35
C LYS A 49 3.92 5.67 -4.09
N ILE A 50 4.25 6.84 -3.52
CA ILE A 50 5.04 6.95 -2.30
C ILE A 50 4.46 6.15 -1.12
N GLU A 51 3.14 5.97 -1.04
CA GLU A 51 2.52 5.14 0.00
C GLU A 51 2.92 3.67 -0.15
N SER A 52 2.96 3.17 -1.38
CA SER A 52 3.40 1.79 -1.68
C SER A 52 4.90 1.60 -1.48
N GLU A 53 5.70 2.62 -1.80
CA GLU A 53 7.15 2.63 -1.56
C GLU A 53 7.46 2.56 -0.06
N VAL A 54 6.80 3.40 0.74
CA VAL A 54 6.97 3.40 2.21
C VAL A 54 6.54 2.06 2.82
N LEU A 55 5.43 1.47 2.34
CA LEU A 55 4.99 0.15 2.80
C LEU A 55 6.04 -0.94 2.54
N VAL A 56 6.61 -0.96 1.33
CA VAL A 56 7.56 -2.01 0.92
C VAL A 56 8.92 -1.83 1.58
N ASP A 57 9.33 -0.59 1.86
CA ASP A 57 10.56 -0.31 2.63
C ASP A 57 10.44 -0.75 4.10
N ALA A 58 9.26 -0.58 4.70
CA ALA A 58 9.03 -0.91 6.10
C ALA A 58 8.73 -2.40 6.35
N TRP A 59 8.15 -3.12 5.36
CA TRP A 59 7.66 -4.50 5.54
C TRP A 59 8.70 -5.56 5.14
N PRO A 60 9.10 -6.47 6.06
CA PRO A 60 10.05 -7.54 5.76
C PRO A 60 9.58 -8.47 4.63
N GLU A 61 10.44 -8.72 3.65
CA GLU A 61 10.13 -9.55 2.47
C GLU A 61 8.99 -9.02 1.59
N ALA A 62 8.71 -7.72 1.66
CA ALA A 62 7.77 -7.09 0.75
C ALA A 62 8.37 -6.90 -0.64
N SER A 63 7.49 -6.83 -1.63
CA SER A 63 7.82 -6.49 -3.02
C SER A 63 6.80 -5.50 -3.58
N LEU A 64 7.28 -4.58 -4.41
CA LEU A 64 6.44 -3.64 -5.15
C LEU A 64 6.33 -4.07 -6.60
N ILE A 65 5.11 -4.11 -7.12
CA ILE A 65 4.84 -4.35 -8.53
C ILE A 65 4.06 -3.18 -9.09
N GLU A 66 4.46 -2.76 -10.28
CA GLU A 66 3.91 -1.60 -10.95
C GLU A 66 3.12 -2.02 -12.19
N THR A 67 1.94 -1.44 -12.33
CA THR A 67 1.14 -1.52 -13.56
C THR A 67 1.03 -0.14 -14.20
N ASN A 68 0.50 -0.08 -15.42
CA ASN A 68 0.29 1.17 -16.13
C ASN A 68 -1.11 1.26 -16.72
N ASN A 69 -1.75 2.42 -16.60
CA ASN A 69 -3.04 2.77 -17.22
C ASN A 69 -4.25 1.97 -16.72
N LEU A 70 -4.15 1.32 -15.55
CA LEU A 70 -5.29 0.64 -14.93
C LEU A 70 -6.04 1.52 -13.92
N GLY A 71 -5.32 2.45 -13.29
CA GLY A 71 -5.82 3.28 -12.20
C GLY A 71 -6.24 2.49 -10.94
N HIS A 72 -6.65 3.24 -9.92
CA HIS A 72 -6.90 2.71 -8.57
C HIS A 72 -7.88 1.53 -8.50
N ARG A 73 -8.97 1.59 -9.27
CA ARG A 73 -10.02 0.56 -9.24
C ARG A 73 -9.80 -0.53 -10.28
N GLY A 74 -9.18 -0.18 -11.41
CA GLY A 74 -8.94 -1.13 -12.50
C GLY A 74 -7.87 -2.15 -12.14
N ILE A 75 -6.86 -1.73 -11.36
CA ILE A 75 -5.75 -2.59 -10.95
C ILE A 75 -6.23 -3.85 -10.21
N ILE A 76 -7.27 -3.77 -9.37
CA ILE A 76 -7.77 -4.91 -8.58
C ILE A 76 -8.43 -5.99 -9.46
N ARG A 77 -8.87 -5.62 -10.68
CA ARG A 77 -9.63 -6.49 -11.58
C ARG A 77 -8.85 -6.91 -12.81
N SER A 78 -7.62 -6.42 -12.99
CA SER A 78 -6.85 -6.70 -14.19
C SER A 78 -6.24 -8.09 -14.14
N ALA A 79 -6.17 -8.74 -15.31
CA ALA A 79 -5.46 -10.00 -15.46
C ALA A 79 -3.97 -9.83 -15.12
N GLU A 80 -3.38 -8.66 -15.42
CA GLU A 80 -2.00 -8.31 -15.10
C GLU A 80 -1.73 -8.37 -13.59
N SER A 81 -2.58 -7.77 -12.77
CA SER A 81 -2.45 -7.81 -11.31
C SER A 81 -2.72 -9.20 -10.73
N LEU A 82 -3.61 -9.97 -11.35
CA LEU A 82 -3.88 -11.35 -10.90
C LEU A 82 -2.72 -12.31 -11.23
N ALA A 83 -2.09 -12.14 -12.39
CA ALA A 83 -0.93 -12.94 -12.81
C ALA A 83 0.25 -12.78 -11.84
N VAL A 84 0.41 -11.57 -11.30
CA VAL A 84 1.42 -11.23 -10.29
C VAL A 84 1.27 -12.07 -9.02
N PHE A 85 0.06 -12.20 -8.48
CA PHE A 85 -0.18 -13.03 -7.29
C PHE A 85 0.08 -14.51 -7.57
N TYR A 86 -0.30 -14.98 -8.75
CA TYR A 86 -0.09 -16.38 -9.14
C TYR A 86 1.41 -16.72 -9.19
N HIS A 87 2.24 -15.87 -9.78
CA HIS A 87 3.68 -16.11 -9.82
C HIS A 87 4.33 -16.11 -8.43
N LYS A 88 3.92 -15.23 -7.51
CA LYS A 88 4.53 -15.16 -6.18
C LYS A 88 4.12 -16.31 -5.24
N LEU A 89 2.96 -16.91 -5.45
CA LEU A 89 2.47 -18.03 -4.62
C LEU A 89 2.93 -19.40 -5.11
N TYR A 90 3.27 -19.52 -6.39
CA TYR A 90 3.49 -20.82 -7.04
C TYR A 90 4.83 -20.95 -7.79
N ALA A 91 5.70 -19.94 -7.77
CA ALA A 91 7.07 -19.99 -8.32
C ALA A 91 8.11 -19.97 -7.20
#